data_AF-A0A0F0HBB3-F1
#
_entry.id   AF-A0A0F0HBB3-F1
#
_cell.length_a   1.000
_cell.length_b   1.000
_cell.length_c   1.000
_cell.angle_alpha   90.00
_cell.angle_beta   90.00
_cell.angle_gamma   90.00
#
_symmetry.space_group_name_H-M   'P 1'
#
loop_
_entity.id
_entity.type
_entity.pdbx_description
1 polymer ?
#
loop_
_entity_poly.entity_id
_entity_poly.type
_entity_poly.pdbx_seq_one_letter_code
_entity_poly.pdbx_strand_id
1 'polypeptide(L)'
;MRVYGNPDELDRIAGEIEKRAESVRTHGTDMNDRARAMQWKSVAADRCRDTVDGDKRKLFEAAEGLDTAAAVLRQHAQQVREMIAAIKRIAEAVVGWFNSAIDTFNRAVDAFNNAVKDIANGVADALGFGGGNPPQPPQPPWNGWKWGPDNLPPHGDKAWLEVGDYLRGQGVPA
;
A
#
# COMPACT_ATOMS: atom_id res chain seq x y z
N MET A 1 9.71 10.98 11.34
CA MET A 1 9.17 10.45 10.07
C MET A 1 7.65 10.37 10.24
N ARG A 2 6.89 11.31 9.64
CA ARG A 2 5.41 11.34 9.73
C ARG A 2 4.88 10.31 8.74
N VAL A 3 4.29 9.24 9.24
CA VAL A 3 3.65 8.21 8.42
C VAL A 3 2.53 8.87 7.64
N TYR A 4 2.69 8.93 6.32
CA TYR A 4 1.58 9.10 5.39
C TYR A 4 0.61 7.93 5.63
N GLY A 5 -0.60 8.20 6.11
CA GLY A 5 -1.73 7.27 6.11
C GLY A 5 -1.47 5.92 6.77
N ASN A 6 -1.53 5.84 8.10
CA ASN A 6 -1.85 4.55 8.72
C ASN A 6 -3.35 4.28 8.53
N PRO A 7 -3.77 3.31 7.69
CA PRO A 7 -5.19 3.04 7.45
C PRO A 7 -5.94 2.66 8.73
N ASP A 8 -5.27 2.06 9.70
CA ASP A 8 -5.89 1.69 10.97
C ASP A 8 -6.16 2.91 11.86
N GLU A 9 -5.33 3.95 11.75
CA GLU A 9 -5.57 5.23 12.43
C GLU A 9 -6.75 5.97 11.80
N LEU A 10 -6.90 5.92 10.47
CA LEU A 10 -8.06 6.47 9.76
C LEU A 10 -9.35 5.74 10.15
N ASP A 11 -9.32 4.42 10.24
CA ASP A 11 -10.47 3.62 10.69
C ASP A 11 -10.83 3.91 12.15
N ARG A 12 -9.83 4.10 13.03
CA ARG A 12 -10.05 4.50 14.42
C ARG A 12 -10.76 5.86 14.50
N ILE A 13 -10.28 6.86 13.76
CA ILE A 13 -10.89 8.20 13.72
C ILE A 13 -12.31 8.14 13.15
N ALA A 14 -12.53 7.37 12.09
CA ALA A 14 -13.86 7.16 11.52
C ALA A 14 -14.83 6.56 12.56
N GLY A 15 -14.39 5.56 13.32
CA GLY A 15 -15.20 4.98 14.40
C GLY A 15 -15.48 5.94 15.56
N GLU A 16 -14.57 6.86 15.87
CA GLU A 16 -14.81 7.93 16.86
C GLU A 16 -15.84 8.95 16.36
N ILE A 17 -15.83 9.26 15.07
CA ILE A 17 -16.79 10.18 14.44
C ILE A 17 -18.20 9.59 14.45
N GLU A 18 -18.37 8.31 14.12
CA GLU A 18 -19.67 7.63 14.18
C GLU A 18 -20.23 7.57 15.60
N LYS A 19 -19.39 7.28 16.60
CA LYS A 19 -19.81 7.32 18.01
C LYS A 19 -20.33 8.70 18.41
N ARG A 20 -19.73 9.77 17.88
CA ARG A 20 -20.20 11.14 18.10
C ARG A 20 -21.51 11.41 17.38
N ALA A 21 -21.65 10.95 16.12
CA ALA A 21 -22.91 11.06 15.38
C ALA A 21 -24.06 10.38 16.13
N GLU A 22 -23.83 9.18 16.67
CA GLU A 22 -24.82 8.44 17.45
C GLU A 22 -25.17 9.14 18.77
N SER A 23 -24.17 9.71 19.46
CA SER A 23 -24.41 10.52 20.66
C SER A 23 -25.28 11.75 20.36
N VAL A 24 -25.05 12.41 19.22
CA VAL A 24 -25.86 13.56 18.77
C VAL A 24 -27.30 13.14 18.49
N ARG A 25 -27.51 11.99 17.83
CA ARG A 25 -28.86 11.44 17.59
C ARG A 25 -29.60 11.10 18.87
N THR A 26 -28.92 10.44 19.79
CA THR A 26 -29.45 10.06 21.10
C THR A 26 -29.86 11.31 21.87
N HIS A 27 -29.02 12.35 21.87
CA HIS A 27 -29.33 13.61 22.54
C HIS A 27 -30.55 14.32 21.94
N GLY A 28 -30.65 14.40 20.62
CA GLY A 28 -31.82 14.98 19.94
C GLY A 28 -33.12 14.22 20.24
N THR A 29 -33.03 12.90 20.37
CA THR A 29 -34.18 12.05 20.73
C THR A 29 -34.60 12.27 22.18
N ASP A 30 -33.67 12.21 23.14
CA ASP A 30 -33.93 12.46 24.56
C ASP A 30 -34.53 13.85 24.81
N MET A 31 -34.01 14.89 24.15
CA MET A 31 -34.55 16.25 24.24
C MET A 31 -36.01 16.32 23.77
N ASN A 32 -36.32 15.71 22.62
CA ASN A 32 -37.68 15.67 22.08
C ASN A 32 -38.63 14.85 22.95
N ASP A 33 -38.18 13.73 23.49
CA ASP A 33 -39.00 12.87 24.34
C ASP A 33 -39.34 13.57 25.65
N ARG A 34 -38.37 14.27 26.26
CA ARG A 34 -38.60 15.14 27.42
C ARG A 34 -39.61 16.24 27.11
N ALA A 35 -39.48 16.90 25.95
CA ALA A 35 -40.41 17.96 25.55
C ALA A 35 -41.84 17.45 25.34
N ARG A 36 -41.99 16.22 24.82
CA ARG A 36 -43.30 15.56 24.64
C ARG A 36 -43.89 15.06 25.96
N ALA A 37 -43.06 14.62 26.91
CA ALA A 37 -43.50 14.18 28.23
C ALA A 37 -43.97 15.34 29.14
N MET A 38 -43.66 16.60 28.80
CA MET A 38 -44.10 17.76 29.56
C MET A 38 -45.63 17.84 29.63
N GLN A 39 -46.16 17.84 30.87
CA GLN A 39 -47.59 17.95 31.17
C GLN A 39 -48.16 19.36 30.99
N TRP A 40 -47.30 20.35 30.73
CA TRP A 40 -47.71 21.74 30.49
C TRP A 40 -48.47 21.88 29.16
N LYS A 41 -49.69 22.42 29.22
CA LYS A 41 -50.57 22.65 28.06
C LYS A 41 -50.83 24.14 27.89
N SER A 42 -50.31 24.72 26.81
CA SER A 42 -50.57 26.09 26.37
C SER A 42 -50.03 26.28 24.94
N VAL A 43 -50.41 27.37 24.28
CA VAL A 43 -49.84 27.76 22.97
C VAL A 43 -48.31 27.92 23.05
N ALA A 44 -47.78 28.36 24.19
CA ALA A 44 -46.33 28.46 24.40
C ALA A 44 -45.67 27.07 24.52
N ALA A 45 -46.36 26.09 25.11
CA ALA A 45 -45.88 24.71 25.18
C ALA A 45 -45.82 24.06 23.80
N ASP A 46 -46.81 24.32 22.94
CA ASP A 46 -46.82 23.80 21.57
C ASP A 46 -45.67 24.38 20.73
N ARG A 47 -45.44 25.71 20.80
CA ARG A 47 -44.28 26.35 20.15
C ARG A 47 -42.94 25.80 20.66
N CYS A 48 -42.84 25.48 21.95
CA CYS A 48 -41.65 24.87 22.52
C CYS A 48 -41.40 23.48 21.92
N ARG A 49 -42.44 22.62 21.81
CA ARG A 49 -42.33 21.30 21.18
C ARG A 49 -41.94 21.41 19.71
N ASP A 50 -42.52 22.36 18.98
CA ASP A 50 -42.17 22.61 17.56
C ASP A 50 -40.71 23.05 17.41
N THR A 51 -40.22 23.89 18.33
CA THR A 51 -38.81 24.33 18.34
C THR A 51 -37.88 23.17 18.60
N VAL A 52 -38.17 22.34 19.62
CA VAL A 52 -37.38 21.15 19.96
C VAL A 52 -37.38 20.12 18.83
N ASP A 53 -38.51 19.93 18.13
CA ASP A 53 -38.58 19.07 16.95
C ASP A 53 -37.70 19.61 15.81
N GLY A 54 -37.71 20.92 15.59
CA GLY A 54 -36.81 21.59 14.64
C GLY A 54 -35.33 21.41 15.00
N ASP A 55 -34.97 21.54 16.27
CA ASP A 55 -33.59 21.37 16.72
C ASP A 55 -33.14 19.91 16.65
N LYS A 56 -34.03 18.94 16.95
CA LYS A 56 -33.78 17.51 16.70
C LYS A 56 -33.43 17.25 15.24
N ARG A 57 -34.16 17.83 14.29
CA ARG A 57 -33.89 17.68 12.86
C ARG A 57 -32.49 18.20 12.48
N LYS A 58 -32.10 19.38 12.98
CA LYS A 58 -30.73 19.92 12.75
C LYS A 58 -29.64 19.03 13.35
N LEU A 59 -29.88 18.44 14.52
CA LEU A 59 -28.94 17.50 15.14
C LEU A 59 -28.79 16.22 14.30
N PHE A 60 -29.88 15.71 13.72
CA PHE A 60 -29.82 14.59 12.79
C PHE A 60 -29.08 14.92 11.50
N GLU A 61 -29.32 16.08 10.90
CA GLU A 61 -28.54 16.55 9.73
C GLU A 61 -27.04 16.63 10.05
N ALA A 62 -26.68 17.15 11.23
CA ALA A 62 -25.29 17.19 11.68
C ALA A 62 -24.69 15.78 11.85
N ALA A 63 -25.47 14.84 12.41
CA ALA A 63 -25.04 13.44 12.55
C ALA A 63 -24.84 12.75 11.19
N GLU A 64 -25.68 13.03 10.19
CA GLU A 64 -25.49 12.54 8.81
C GLU A 64 -24.22 13.09 8.16
N GLY A 65 -23.90 14.37 8.41
CA GLY A 65 -22.64 14.97 7.97
C GLY A 65 -21.41 14.27 8.58
N LEU A 66 -21.49 13.90 9.86
CA LEU A 66 -20.44 13.14 10.54
C LEU A 66 -20.29 11.72 9.94
N ASP A 67 -21.39 11.02 9.68
CA ASP A 67 -21.34 9.69 9.05
C ASP A 67 -20.75 9.75 7.64
N THR A 68 -21.08 10.80 6.88
CA THR A 68 -20.49 11.03 5.54
C THR A 68 -18.98 11.21 5.63
N ALA A 69 -18.50 12.01 6.61
CA ALA A 69 -17.08 12.19 6.83
C ALA A 69 -16.38 10.88 7.24
N ALA A 70 -17.00 10.09 8.12
CA ALA A 70 -16.47 8.77 8.50
C ALA A 70 -16.40 7.81 7.30
N ALA A 71 -17.40 7.83 6.42
CA ALA A 71 -17.40 7.02 5.19
C ALA A 71 -16.25 7.40 4.25
N VAL A 72 -16.01 8.71 4.03
CA VAL A 72 -14.89 9.21 3.23
C VAL A 72 -13.55 8.78 3.83
N LEU A 73 -13.39 8.86 5.16
CA LEU A 73 -12.17 8.42 5.83
C LEU A 73 -11.89 6.93 5.64
N ARG A 74 -12.91 6.07 5.71
CA ARG A 74 -12.77 4.62 5.44
C ARG A 74 -12.45 4.33 3.99
N GLN A 75 -13.07 5.05 3.05
CA GLN A 75 -12.75 4.90 1.63
C GLN A 75 -11.28 5.23 1.37
N HIS A 76 -10.77 6.29 2.00
CA HIS A 76 -9.35 6.65 1.90
C HIS A 76 -8.44 5.63 2.59
N ALA A 77 -8.82 5.11 3.76
CA ALA A 77 -8.10 4.02 4.43
C ALA A 77 -7.99 2.77 3.53
N GLN A 78 -9.07 2.41 2.84
CA GLN A 78 -9.09 1.30 1.90
C GLN A 78 -8.17 1.53 0.70
N GLN A 79 -8.20 2.73 0.10
CA GLN A 79 -7.27 3.10 -0.97
C GLN A 79 -5.81 2.98 -0.53
N VAL A 80 -5.49 3.44 0.68
CA VAL A 80 -4.14 3.31 1.24
C VAL A 80 -3.75 1.85 1.46
N ARG A 81 -4.66 0.99 1.95
CA ARG A 81 -4.42 -0.46 2.07
C ARG A 81 -4.14 -1.10 0.71
N GLU A 82 -4.90 -0.74 -0.31
CA GLU A 82 -4.72 -1.24 -1.68
C GLU A 82 -3.37 -0.83 -2.26
N MET A 83 -2.95 0.43 -2.05
CA MET A 83 -1.62 0.88 -2.46
C MET A 83 -0.51 0.13 -1.72
N ILE A 84 -0.63 -0.08 -0.41
CA ILE A 84 0.35 -0.86 0.36
C ILE A 84 0.40 -2.31 -0.14
N ALA A 85 -0.74 -2.92 -0.43
CA ALA A 85 -0.80 -4.27 -0.97
C ALA A 85 -0.17 -4.35 -2.37
N ALA A 86 -0.39 -3.37 -3.23
CA ALA A 86 0.25 -3.27 -4.54
C ALA A 86 1.78 -3.15 -4.41
N ILE A 87 2.26 -2.26 -3.53
CA ILE A 87 3.69 -2.10 -3.23
C ILE A 87 4.31 -3.42 -2.76
N LYS A 88 3.63 -4.15 -1.86
CA LYS A 88 4.11 -5.46 -1.38
C LYS A 88 4.21 -6.49 -2.51
N ARG A 89 3.20 -6.59 -3.37
CA ARG A 89 3.21 -7.52 -4.51
C ARG A 89 4.34 -7.19 -5.49
N ILE A 90 4.54 -5.91 -5.81
CA ILE A 90 5.64 -5.47 -6.66
C ILE A 90 6.98 -5.84 -6.01
N ALA A 91 7.15 -5.57 -4.72
CA ALA A 91 8.38 -5.89 -4.00
C ALA A 91 8.68 -7.40 -4.00
N GLU A 92 7.68 -8.24 -3.73
CA GLU A 92 7.82 -9.70 -3.75
C GLU A 92 8.16 -10.22 -5.15
N ALA A 93 7.48 -9.71 -6.19
CA ALA A 93 7.74 -10.11 -7.57
C ALA A 93 9.15 -9.72 -8.04
N VAL A 94 9.57 -8.50 -7.74
CA VAL A 94 10.90 -7.98 -8.09
C VAL A 94 12.00 -8.72 -7.35
N VAL A 95 11.88 -8.91 -6.03
CA VAL A 95 12.88 -9.66 -5.24
C VAL A 95 12.94 -11.12 -5.69
N GLY A 96 11.80 -11.76 -5.95
CA GLY A 96 11.74 -13.12 -6.48
C GLY A 96 12.41 -13.28 -7.85
N TRP A 97 12.20 -12.31 -8.74
CA TRP A 97 12.89 -12.27 -10.03
C TRP A 97 14.40 -12.10 -9.86
N PHE A 98 14.86 -11.15 -9.05
CA PHE A 98 16.30 -10.92 -8.81
C PHE A 98 16.98 -12.17 -8.25
N ASN A 99 16.37 -12.85 -7.27
CA ASN A 99 16.91 -14.09 -6.73
C ASN A 99 17.05 -15.17 -7.81
N SER A 100 16.03 -15.34 -8.65
CA SER A 100 16.05 -16.31 -9.74
C SER A 100 17.09 -15.97 -10.81
N ALA A 101 17.27 -14.68 -11.08
CA ALA A 101 18.22 -14.18 -12.06
C ALA A 101 19.67 -14.30 -11.55
N ILE A 102 19.90 -14.05 -10.25
CA ILE A 102 21.19 -14.28 -9.56
C ILE A 102 21.55 -15.77 -9.59
N ASP A 103 20.61 -16.65 -9.26
CA ASP A 103 20.87 -18.10 -9.30
C ASP A 103 21.22 -18.58 -10.70
N THR A 104 20.51 -18.10 -11.71
CA THR A 104 20.78 -18.43 -13.12
C THR A 104 22.15 -17.91 -13.55
N PHE A 105 22.50 -16.68 -13.14
CA PHE A 105 23.79 -16.07 -13.41
C PHE A 105 24.93 -16.86 -12.75
N ASN A 106 24.79 -17.21 -11.48
CA ASN A 106 25.79 -18.01 -10.76
C ASN A 106 26.03 -19.36 -11.43
N ARG A 107 24.97 -20.05 -11.87
CA ARG A 107 25.12 -21.30 -12.65
C ARG A 107 25.85 -21.08 -13.98
N ALA A 108 25.60 -19.96 -14.67
CA ALA A 108 26.30 -19.62 -15.90
C ALA A 108 27.79 -19.33 -15.65
N VAL A 109 28.12 -18.64 -14.55
CA VAL A 109 29.50 -18.39 -14.10
C VAL A 109 30.20 -19.71 -13.74
N ASP A 110 29.54 -20.62 -13.03
CA ASP A 110 30.10 -21.92 -12.68
C ASP A 110 30.37 -22.78 -13.91
N ALA A 111 29.42 -22.82 -14.86
CA ALA A 111 29.59 -23.50 -16.13
C ALA A 111 30.75 -22.92 -16.96
N PHE A 112 30.86 -21.58 -16.99
CA PHE A 112 31.97 -20.89 -17.63
C PHE A 112 33.32 -21.22 -16.96
N ASN A 113 33.39 -21.17 -15.63
CA ASN A 113 34.60 -21.48 -14.87
C ASN A 113 35.04 -22.93 -15.09
N ASN A 114 34.10 -23.87 -15.18
CA ASN A 114 34.39 -25.27 -15.48
C ASN A 114 34.91 -25.43 -16.92
N ALA A 115 34.29 -24.78 -17.91
CA ALA A 115 34.77 -24.80 -19.29
C ALA A 115 36.18 -24.20 -19.45
N VAL A 116 36.48 -23.11 -18.75
CA VAL A 116 37.83 -22.50 -18.75
C VAL A 116 38.85 -23.44 -18.08
N LYS A 117 38.50 -24.08 -16.97
CA LYS A 117 39.35 -25.10 -16.32
C LYS A 117 39.62 -26.30 -17.24
N ASP A 118 38.61 -26.77 -17.96
CA ASP A 118 38.75 -27.89 -18.90
C ASP A 118 39.66 -27.53 -20.08
N ILE A 119 39.57 -26.31 -20.62
CA ILE A 119 40.51 -25.81 -21.64
C ILE A 119 41.94 -25.72 -21.06
N ALA A 120 42.10 -25.17 -19.86
CA ALA A 120 43.40 -25.06 -19.21
C ALA A 120 44.04 -26.45 -18.96
N ASN A 121 43.24 -27.44 -18.58
CA ASN A 121 43.68 -28.82 -18.39
C ASN A 121 43.93 -29.55 -19.72
N GLY A 122 43.14 -29.30 -20.77
CA GLY A 122 43.29 -29.92 -22.10
C GLY A 122 44.44 -29.37 -22.94
N VAL A 123 44.88 -28.12 -22.70
CA VAL A 123 46.07 -27.51 -23.33
C VAL A 123 47.37 -28.08 -22.74
N ALA A 124 47.34 -28.74 -21.58
CA ALA A 124 48.51 -29.43 -21.02
C ALA A 124 48.94 -30.67 -21.84
N ASP A 125 48.03 -31.29 -22.61
CA ASP A 125 48.27 -32.55 -23.33
C ASP A 125 48.36 -32.44 -24.88
N ALA A 126 48.10 -31.27 -25.48
CA ALA A 126 48.08 -31.13 -26.94
C ALA A 126 48.71 -29.81 -27.45
N LEU A 127 49.83 -29.96 -28.16
CA LEU A 127 50.68 -28.90 -28.73
C LEU A 127 49.95 -27.96 -29.71
N GLY A 128 50.12 -26.64 -29.52
CA GLY A 128 50.24 -25.65 -30.60
C GLY A 128 48.97 -25.28 -31.40
N PHE A 129 48.65 -23.98 -31.42
CA PHE A 129 47.57 -23.28 -32.14
C PHE A 129 46.18 -23.27 -31.51
N GLY A 130 45.68 -22.07 -31.21
CA GLY A 130 44.30 -21.85 -30.78
C GLY A 130 44.00 -20.39 -30.46
N GLY A 131 44.25 -19.48 -31.42
CA GLY A 131 43.91 -18.06 -31.32
C GLY A 131 42.40 -17.79 -31.39
N GLY A 132 41.64 -18.32 -30.43
CA GLY A 132 40.26 -17.91 -30.17
C GLY A 132 40.25 -16.90 -29.04
N ASN A 133 39.50 -15.80 -29.20
CA ASN A 133 39.28 -14.86 -28.11
C ASN A 133 38.85 -15.64 -26.84
N PRO A 134 39.45 -15.37 -25.66
CA PRO A 134 39.01 -16.03 -24.44
C PRO A 134 37.51 -15.83 -24.28
N PRO A 135 36.76 -16.85 -23.84
CA PRO A 135 35.33 -16.72 -23.66
C PRO A 135 35.11 -15.57 -22.66
N GLN A 136 34.20 -14.65 -22.99
CA GLN A 136 33.92 -13.51 -22.12
C GLN A 136 33.10 -13.98 -20.93
N PRO A 137 33.39 -13.49 -19.70
CA PRO A 137 32.58 -13.85 -18.55
C PRO A 137 31.14 -13.39 -18.79
N PRO A 138 30.15 -14.21 -18.41
CA PRO A 138 28.76 -13.79 -18.50
C PRO A 138 28.58 -12.51 -17.67
N GLN A 139 27.76 -11.58 -18.16
CA GLN A 139 27.39 -10.38 -17.42
C GLN A 139 26.00 -10.54 -16.80
N PRO A 140 25.77 -9.95 -15.61
CA PRO A 140 24.45 -10.01 -15.00
C PRO A 140 23.45 -9.24 -15.87
N PRO A 141 22.21 -9.74 -16.04
CA PRO A 141 21.22 -9.14 -16.94
C PRO A 141 20.73 -7.76 -16.49
N TRP A 142 20.90 -7.43 -15.21
CA TRP A 142 20.59 -6.12 -14.64
C TRP A 142 21.79 -5.15 -14.63
N ASN A 143 22.88 -5.48 -15.33
CA ASN A 143 24.03 -4.60 -15.41
C ASN A 143 23.66 -3.26 -16.09
N GLY A 144 24.00 -2.14 -15.44
CA GLY A 144 23.68 -0.79 -15.93
C GLY A 144 22.22 -0.35 -15.74
N TRP A 145 21.38 -1.13 -15.05
CA TRP A 145 20.02 -0.70 -14.73
C TRP A 145 20.00 0.35 -13.63
N LYS A 146 18.99 1.24 -13.66
CA LYS A 146 18.74 2.22 -12.59
C LYS A 146 18.50 1.53 -11.24
N TRP A 147 17.79 0.41 -11.27
CA TRP A 147 17.44 -0.39 -10.11
C TRP A 147 18.06 -1.78 -10.23
N GLY A 148 18.92 -2.12 -9.26
CA GLY A 148 19.58 -3.41 -9.12
C GLY A 148 19.45 -3.92 -7.68
N PRO A 149 19.87 -5.16 -7.39
CA PRO A 149 19.62 -5.83 -6.10
C PRO A 149 20.19 -5.04 -4.90
N ASP A 150 21.28 -4.31 -5.08
CA ASP A 150 21.96 -3.55 -4.03
C ASP A 150 21.40 -2.14 -3.80
N ASN A 151 20.48 -1.67 -4.65
CA ASN A 151 19.92 -0.31 -4.61
C ASN A 151 18.38 -0.31 -4.58
N LEU A 152 17.76 -1.38 -4.10
CA LEU A 152 16.31 -1.44 -3.94
C LEU A 152 15.85 -0.58 -2.74
N PRO A 153 14.72 0.13 -2.85
CA PRO A 153 14.19 0.92 -1.76
C PRO A 153 13.75 0.03 -0.58
N PRO A 154 13.71 0.58 0.65
CA PRO A 154 13.25 -0.15 1.82
C PRO A 154 11.82 -0.70 1.62
N HIS A 155 11.51 -1.85 2.20
CA HIS A 155 10.19 -2.46 2.09
C HIS A 155 9.08 -1.50 2.56
N GLY A 156 8.03 -1.38 1.74
CA GLY A 156 6.88 -0.52 2.04
C GLY A 156 7.06 0.96 1.64
N ASP A 157 8.19 1.35 1.05
CA ASP A 157 8.36 2.69 0.49
C ASP A 157 7.56 2.85 -0.81
N LYS A 158 6.98 4.05 -1.02
CA LYS A 158 6.31 4.42 -2.27
C LYS A 158 7.21 4.33 -3.50
N ALA A 159 8.54 4.42 -3.31
CA ALA A 159 9.52 4.25 -4.38
C ALA A 159 9.39 2.89 -5.09
N TRP A 160 8.81 1.87 -4.46
CA TRP A 160 8.50 0.58 -5.09
C TRP A 160 7.55 0.69 -6.29
N LEU A 161 6.67 1.70 -6.35
CA LEU A 161 5.83 1.93 -7.52
C LEU A 161 6.67 2.32 -8.73
N GLU A 162 7.64 3.22 -8.54
CA GLU A 162 8.58 3.63 -9.60
C GLU A 162 9.51 2.49 -10.02
N VAL A 163 9.97 1.68 -9.06
CA VAL A 163 10.76 0.46 -9.33
C VAL A 163 9.95 -0.52 -10.17
N GLY A 164 8.69 -0.78 -9.81
CA GLY A 164 7.80 -1.66 -10.55
C GLY A 164 7.56 -1.20 -11.97
N ASP A 165 7.27 0.09 -12.18
CA ASP A 165 7.05 0.65 -13.51
C ASP A 165 8.32 0.58 -14.39
N TYR A 166 9.48 0.89 -13.81
CA TYR A 166 10.77 0.76 -14.50
C TYR A 166 11.05 -0.69 -14.90
N LEU A 167 10.90 -1.63 -13.97
CA LEU A 167 11.23 -3.04 -14.18
C LEU A 167 10.24 -3.73 -15.12
N ARG A 168 8.96 -3.34 -15.09
CA ARG A 168 7.98 -3.77 -16.11
C ARG A 168 8.41 -3.34 -17.51
N GLY A 169 8.96 -2.13 -17.64
CA GLY A 169 9.57 -1.65 -18.88
C GLY A 169 10.79 -2.46 -19.34
N GLN A 170 11.46 -3.17 -18.43
CA GLN A 170 12.59 -4.07 -18.73
C GLN A 170 12.16 -5.54 -18.92
N GLY A 171 10.86 -5.84 -18.88
CA GLY A 171 10.32 -7.20 -19.06
C GLY A 171 10.29 -8.06 -17.79
N VAL A 172 10.53 -7.46 -16.62
CA VAL A 172 10.40 -8.13 -15.31
C VAL A 172 8.92 -8.12 -14.88
N PRO A 173 8.37 -9.23 -14.36
CA PRO A 173 7.03 -9.24 -13.79
C PRO A 173 6.97 -8.32 -12.55
N ALA A 174 6.11 -7.30 -12.60
CA ALA A 174 5.85 -6.35 -11.53
C ALA A 174 4.36 -6.03 -11.45
#